data_AF-A0A953Q8L3-F1
#
_entry.id   AF-A0A953Q8L3-F1
#
_cell.length_a   1.000
_cell.length_b   1.000
_cell.length_c   1.000
_cell.angle_alpha   90.00
_cell.angle_beta   90.00
_cell.angle_gamma   90.00
#
_symmetry.space_group_name_H-M   'P 1'
#
loop_
_entity.id
_entity.type
_entity.pdbx_description
1 polymer ?
#
loop_
_entity_poly.entity_id
_entity_poly.type
_entity_poly.pdbx_seq_one_letter_code
_entity_poly.pdbx_strand_id
1 'polypeptide(L)'
;MKIAVSRCFLSVFLAGLMAPVQLTGQTSPVSEPAVQTKDQEKTIENREQSQRALGILPRFTVTNRQDAPPLTAGGKFRLFARGAFDPFTFGLVGIQAGVSQAENQFPDYGQGAVGYGKRYGAAFGDQLSNSFFRYSFYATLLKEDPRYFRMGRGPVKHRFVYALKREFICHTDKGGRSFSWANALGALSSGALSNAYYPEQDRGVGLTMGRAGLALLFGSAGGLVNEFWPDISRKPHHSHNNGPPQ
;
A
#
# COMPACT_ATOMS: atom_id res chain seq x y z
N MET A 1 13.73 26.06 11.15
CA MET A 1 12.46 25.32 11.27
C MET A 1 12.74 23.85 10.96
N LYS A 2 13.00 23.06 12.01
CA LYS A 2 13.46 21.68 11.87
C LYS A 2 12.24 20.83 11.49
N ILE A 3 12.21 20.31 10.27
CA ILE A 3 11.41 19.11 9.99
C ILE A 3 12.09 18.03 10.83
N ALA A 4 11.67 17.90 12.08
CA ALA A 4 12.07 16.80 12.94
C ALA A 4 11.36 15.57 12.37
N VAL A 5 11.97 15.00 11.33
CA VAL A 5 11.79 13.60 10.97
C VAL A 5 12.29 12.83 12.19
N SER A 6 11.41 12.65 13.18
CA SER A 6 11.68 11.90 14.39
C SER A 6 12.09 10.50 13.97
N ARG A 7 13.34 10.18 14.30
CA ARG A 7 14.03 8.93 13.99
C ARG A 7 13.39 7.82 14.84
N CYS A 8 12.24 7.28 14.42
CA CYS A 8 11.66 6.13 15.14
C CYS A 8 10.76 5.21 14.31
N PHE A 9 10.97 5.09 13.00
CA PHE A 9 10.24 4.09 12.18
C PHE A 9 11.15 3.14 11.37
N LEU A 10 12.46 3.20 11.57
CA LEU A 10 13.42 2.33 10.89
C LEU A 10 14.05 1.33 11.85
N SER A 11 13.28 0.42 12.44
CA SER A 11 13.83 -0.71 13.21
C SER A 11 12.78 -1.80 13.43
N VAL A 12 12.50 -2.63 12.42
CA VAL A 12 11.89 -3.95 12.65
C VAL A 12 12.44 -4.96 11.62
N PHE A 13 13.29 -5.85 12.16
CA PHE A 13 13.79 -7.16 11.69
C PHE A 13 14.80 -7.27 10.54
N LEU A 14 16.07 -7.45 10.94
CA LEU A 14 17.13 -8.14 10.22
C LEU A 14 17.57 -9.38 11.02
N ALA A 15 17.45 -10.57 10.43
CA ALA A 15 18.19 -11.81 10.69
C ALA A 15 17.71 -12.82 9.61
N GLY A 16 18.50 -13.47 8.75
CA GLY A 16 19.83 -14.05 8.96
C GLY A 16 19.67 -15.58 9.04
N LEU A 17 19.70 -16.30 7.91
CA LEU A 17 20.41 -17.58 7.74
C LEU A 17 20.25 -18.16 6.31
N MET A 18 21.36 -18.67 5.77
CA MET A 18 21.50 -19.41 4.52
C MET A 18 21.32 -20.92 4.77
N ALA A 19 20.52 -21.61 3.94
CA ALA A 19 20.62 -23.07 3.69
C ALA A 19 19.78 -23.46 2.43
N PRO A 20 20.07 -24.58 1.75
CA PRO A 20 19.83 -24.76 0.32
C PRO A 20 18.41 -25.16 -0.05
N VAL A 21 17.99 -24.73 -1.24
CA VAL A 21 16.74 -25.11 -1.92
C VAL A 21 16.87 -26.53 -2.46
N GLN A 22 15.96 -27.43 -2.08
CA GLN A 22 15.74 -28.67 -2.84
C GLN A 22 14.68 -28.41 -3.92
N LEU A 23 15.04 -28.70 -5.17
CA LEU A 23 14.16 -28.76 -6.31
C LEU A 23 13.29 -30.02 -6.21
N THR A 24 11.97 -29.86 -6.13
CA THR A 24 11.04 -30.87 -6.61
C THR A 24 10.26 -30.27 -7.77
N GLY A 25 10.57 -30.76 -8.97
CA GLY A 25 9.84 -30.45 -10.18
C GLY A 25 8.45 -31.07 -10.13
N GLN A 26 7.42 -30.25 -10.28
CA GLN A 26 6.11 -30.71 -10.71
C GLN A 26 5.78 -30.00 -12.03
N THR A 27 5.88 -30.78 -13.10
CA THR A 27 5.29 -30.51 -14.41
C THR A 27 3.78 -30.50 -14.25
N SER A 28 3.17 -29.32 -14.33
CA SER A 28 1.74 -29.18 -14.67
C SER A 28 1.61 -28.85 -16.15
N PRO A 29 0.59 -29.37 -16.85
CA PRO A 29 0.48 -29.27 -18.29
C PRO A 29 0.23 -27.82 -18.74
N VAL A 30 0.84 -27.46 -19.86
CA VAL A 30 0.67 -26.19 -20.56
C VAL A 30 -0.76 -26.10 -21.07
N SER A 31 -1.49 -25.05 -20.66
CA SER A 31 -2.81 -24.71 -21.22
C SER A 31 -2.75 -23.40 -21.99
N GLU A 32 -3.21 -23.46 -23.24
CA GLU A 32 -3.45 -22.36 -24.20
C GLU A 32 -4.25 -21.18 -23.59
N PRO A 33 -4.10 -19.94 -24.13
CA PRO A 33 -4.69 -18.74 -23.54
C PRO A 33 -6.20 -18.68 -23.78
N ALA A 34 -7.00 -19.01 -22.76
CA ALA A 34 -8.45 -18.89 -22.78
C ALA A 34 -8.90 -17.42 -22.70
N VAL A 35 -9.75 -16.98 -23.62
CA VAL A 35 -10.50 -15.72 -23.53
C VAL A 35 -11.46 -15.82 -22.35
N GLN A 36 -11.13 -15.17 -21.23
CA GLN A 36 -11.94 -15.18 -20.01
C GLN A 36 -13.23 -14.36 -20.20
N THR A 37 -14.37 -14.89 -19.77
CA THR A 37 -15.66 -14.17 -19.82
C THR A 37 -15.65 -13.01 -18.82
N LYS A 38 -16.36 -11.91 -19.12
CA LYS A 38 -16.47 -10.72 -18.22
C LYS A 38 -16.85 -11.07 -16.78
N ASP A 39 -17.71 -12.07 -16.58
CA ASP A 39 -18.14 -12.52 -15.25
C ASP A 39 -17.05 -13.29 -14.48
N GLN A 40 -16.20 -14.03 -15.20
CA GLN A 40 -15.05 -14.70 -14.61
C GLN A 40 -14.03 -13.67 -14.13
N GLU A 41 -13.75 -12.66 -14.95
CA GLU A 41 -12.82 -11.58 -14.58
C GLU A 41 -13.30 -10.82 -13.34
N LYS A 42 -14.58 -10.46 -13.29
CA LYS A 42 -15.18 -9.79 -12.13
C LYS A 42 -15.09 -10.64 -10.87
N THR A 43 -15.24 -11.96 -10.99
CA THR A 43 -15.08 -12.90 -9.88
C THR A 43 -13.64 -12.94 -9.38
N ILE A 44 -12.66 -12.97 -10.29
CA ILE A 44 -11.24 -12.93 -9.94
C ILE A 44 -10.90 -11.60 -9.27
N GLU A 45 -11.34 -10.48 -9.83
CA GLU A 45 -11.15 -9.14 -9.25
C GLU A 45 -11.72 -9.08 -7.82
N ASN A 46 -12.95 -9.55 -7.62
CA ASN A 46 -13.58 -9.58 -6.29
C ASN A 46 -12.81 -10.43 -5.29
N ARG A 47 -12.22 -11.55 -5.75
CA ARG A 47 -11.41 -12.45 -4.93
C ARG A 47 -10.06 -11.84 -4.57
N GLU A 48 -9.39 -11.16 -5.50
CA GLU A 48 -8.14 -10.43 -5.20
C GLU A 48 -8.42 -9.27 -4.23
N GLN A 49 -9.48 -8.51 -4.49
CA GLN A 49 -9.91 -7.38 -3.67
C GLN A 49 -10.54 -7.77 -2.32
N SER A 50 -10.61 -9.05 -1.97
CA SER A 50 -11.03 -9.51 -0.64
C SER A 50 -9.88 -10.12 0.18
N GLN A 51 -8.69 -10.25 -0.40
CA GLN A 51 -7.55 -10.87 0.29
C GLN A 51 -7.03 -10.00 1.42
N ARG A 52 -6.66 -10.66 2.52
CA ARG A 52 -5.98 -10.06 3.66
C ARG A 52 -4.71 -10.81 4.02
N ALA A 53 -3.66 -10.05 4.32
CA ALA A 53 -2.46 -10.50 4.99
C ALA A 53 -2.73 -10.68 6.49
N LEU A 54 -2.29 -11.79 7.10
CA LEU A 54 -2.58 -12.15 8.51
C LEU A 54 -4.06 -12.09 8.90
N GLY A 55 -4.99 -12.17 7.93
CA GLY A 55 -6.41 -11.98 8.18
C GLY A 55 -6.85 -10.55 8.48
N ILE A 56 -5.93 -9.59 8.67
CA ILE A 56 -6.26 -8.20 9.04
C ILE A 56 -5.83 -7.17 7.99
N LEU A 57 -4.62 -7.30 7.43
CA LEU A 57 -4.01 -6.27 6.58
C LEU A 57 -4.56 -6.38 5.16
N PRO A 58 -5.27 -5.36 4.65
CA PRO A 58 -5.93 -5.43 3.35
C PRO A 58 -4.91 -5.52 2.22
N ARG A 59 -5.17 -6.37 1.23
CA ARG A 59 -4.35 -6.51 0.01
C ARG A 59 -5.14 -6.20 -1.26
N PHE A 60 -6.11 -5.30 -1.14
CA PHE A 60 -7.10 -5.08 -2.20
C PHE A 60 -6.49 -4.54 -3.48
N THR A 61 -5.36 -3.83 -3.37
CA THR A 61 -4.65 -3.19 -4.48
C THR A 61 -3.65 -4.10 -5.18
N VAL A 62 -3.52 -5.38 -4.81
CA VAL A 62 -2.50 -6.28 -5.37
C VAL A 62 -3.12 -7.27 -6.36
N THR A 63 -2.47 -7.42 -7.52
CA THR A 63 -2.76 -8.52 -8.45
C THR A 63 -1.50 -9.34 -8.73
N ASN A 64 -1.64 -10.66 -8.84
CA ASN A 64 -0.54 -11.54 -9.28
C ASN A 64 -0.57 -11.82 -10.79
N ARG A 65 -1.58 -11.30 -11.50
CA ARG A 65 -1.79 -11.50 -12.93
C ARG A 65 -1.20 -10.31 -13.68
N GLN A 66 -0.13 -10.56 -14.43
CA GLN A 66 0.52 -9.51 -15.24
C GLN A 66 -0.33 -9.11 -16.46
N ASP A 67 -1.25 -9.99 -16.86
CA ASP A 67 -2.21 -9.87 -17.94
C ASP A 67 -3.60 -9.41 -17.45
N ALA A 68 -3.74 -8.98 -16.18
CA ALA A 68 -5.02 -8.54 -15.66
C ALA A 68 -5.56 -7.36 -16.49
N PRO A 69 -6.80 -7.43 -17.01
CA PRO A 69 -7.39 -6.33 -17.75
C PRO A 69 -7.55 -5.11 -16.84
N PRO A 70 -7.46 -3.88 -17.39
CA PRO A 70 -7.57 -2.66 -16.61
C PRO A 70 -8.89 -2.55 -15.84
N LEU A 71 -8.84 -1.94 -14.66
CA LEU A 71 -10.05 -1.66 -13.88
C LEU A 71 -10.92 -0.61 -14.59
N THR A 72 -12.24 -0.81 -14.52
CA THR A 72 -13.20 0.24 -14.90
C THR A 72 -13.13 1.41 -13.91
N ALA A 73 -13.64 2.59 -14.29
CA ALA A 73 -13.73 3.75 -13.39
C ALA A 73 -14.45 3.40 -12.06
N GLY A 74 -15.55 2.65 -12.14
CA GLY A 74 -16.26 2.15 -10.95
C GLY A 74 -15.43 1.15 -10.14
N GLY A 75 -14.64 0.29 -10.78
CA GLY A 75 -13.69 -0.61 -10.12
C GLY A 75 -12.59 0.14 -9.36
N LYS A 76 -12.05 1.21 -9.96
CA LYS A 76 -11.05 2.11 -9.34
C LYS A 76 -11.63 2.82 -8.11
N PHE A 77 -12.85 3.37 -8.21
CA PHE A 77 -13.53 3.98 -7.07
C PHE A 77 -13.83 2.94 -5.98
N ARG A 78 -14.31 1.75 -6.34
CA ARG A 78 -14.56 0.66 -5.40
C ARG A 78 -13.30 0.23 -4.66
N LEU A 79 -12.17 0.15 -5.37
CA LEU A 79 -10.87 -0.16 -4.80
C LEU A 79 -10.46 0.90 -3.75
N PHE A 80 -10.61 2.18 -4.08
CA PHE A 80 -10.45 3.28 -3.15
C PHE A 80 -11.34 3.11 -1.91
N ALA A 81 -12.66 2.96 -2.11
CA ALA A 81 -13.63 2.92 -1.02
C ALA A 81 -13.37 1.73 -0.07
N ARG A 82 -13.04 0.55 -0.62
CA ARG A 82 -12.69 -0.62 0.18
C ARG A 82 -11.46 -0.39 1.05
N GLY A 83 -10.41 0.25 0.52
CA GLY A 83 -9.21 0.55 1.30
C GLY A 83 -9.43 1.66 2.33
N ALA A 84 -10.11 2.73 1.94
CA ALA A 84 -10.30 3.91 2.78
C ALA A 84 -11.20 3.65 4.01
N PHE A 85 -12.23 2.83 3.83
CA PHE A 85 -13.20 2.51 4.88
C PHE A 85 -12.98 1.10 5.49
N ASP A 86 -11.77 0.57 5.36
CA ASP A 86 -11.41 -0.69 6.00
C ASP A 86 -11.24 -0.51 7.52
N PRO A 87 -11.73 -1.43 8.37
CA PRO A 87 -11.47 -1.41 9.81
C PRO A 87 -9.99 -1.32 10.18
N PHE A 88 -9.11 -1.95 9.40
CA PHE A 88 -7.66 -1.87 9.61
C PHE A 88 -7.15 -0.44 9.42
N THR A 89 -7.68 0.29 8.43
CA THR A 89 -7.30 1.68 8.15
C THR A 89 -7.68 2.59 9.33
N PHE A 90 -8.87 2.45 9.89
CA PHE A 90 -9.27 3.21 11.09
C PHE A 90 -8.35 2.94 12.29
N GLY A 91 -8.00 1.66 12.52
CA GLY A 91 -7.06 1.29 13.57
C GLY A 91 -5.66 1.89 13.36
N LEU A 92 -5.13 1.83 12.14
CA LEU A 92 -3.82 2.39 11.81
C LEU A 92 -3.78 3.92 11.97
N VAL A 93 -4.82 4.62 11.52
CA VAL A 93 -4.98 6.07 11.74
C VAL A 93 -5.06 6.40 13.22
N GLY A 94 -5.73 5.57 14.02
CA GLY A 94 -5.77 5.68 15.48
C GLY A 94 -4.38 5.61 16.12
N ILE A 95 -3.59 4.60 15.74
CA ILE A 95 -2.22 4.44 16.22
C ILE A 95 -1.36 5.65 15.80
N GLN A 96 -1.47 6.10 14.54
CA GLN A 96 -0.76 7.28 14.06
C GLN A 96 -1.11 8.53 14.86
N ALA A 97 -2.40 8.77 15.12
CA ALA A 97 -2.85 9.89 15.94
C ALA A 97 -2.35 9.78 17.39
N GLY A 98 -2.27 8.56 17.94
CA GLY A 98 -1.72 8.30 19.27
C GLY A 98 -0.23 8.62 19.37
N VAL A 99 0.56 8.24 18.36
CA VAL A 99 1.99 8.63 18.27
C VAL A 99 2.12 10.14 18.15
N SER A 100 1.33 10.76 17.26
CA SER A 100 1.30 12.21 17.07
C SER A 100 0.92 12.96 18.36
N GLN A 101 0.00 12.42 19.15
CA GLN A 101 -0.38 12.92 20.47
C GLN A 101 0.77 12.84 21.48
N ALA A 102 1.42 11.66 21.56
CA ALA A 102 2.50 11.40 22.50
C ALA A 102 3.74 12.26 22.22
N GLU A 103 4.02 12.53 20.93
CA GLU A 103 5.10 13.43 20.50
C GLU A 103 4.69 14.92 20.53
N ASN A 104 3.44 15.23 20.91
CA ASN A 104 2.88 16.59 20.89
C ASN A 104 3.06 17.29 19.52
N GLN A 105 2.96 16.54 18.42
CA GLN A 105 2.96 17.13 17.07
C GLN A 105 1.71 18.01 16.91
N PHE A 106 1.78 19.11 16.16
CA PHE A 106 0.68 20.07 16.01
C PHE A 106 0.20 20.61 17.38
N PRO A 107 1.06 21.31 18.14
CA PRO A 107 0.76 21.69 19.53
C PRO A 107 -0.51 22.55 19.67
N ASP A 108 -0.89 23.31 18.64
CA ASP A 108 -2.13 24.12 18.59
C ASP A 108 -3.41 23.28 18.71
N TYR A 109 -3.34 21.98 18.42
CA TYR A 109 -4.45 21.07 18.68
C TYR A 109 -4.68 20.82 20.17
N GLY A 110 -3.68 21.09 21.01
CA GLY A 110 -3.71 20.83 22.45
C GLY A 110 -3.49 19.36 22.80
N GLN A 111 -3.64 19.05 24.09
CA GLN A 111 -3.55 17.69 24.64
C GLN A 111 -4.93 17.15 25.06
N GLY A 112 -4.97 15.92 25.55
CA GLY A 112 -6.20 15.23 25.91
C GLY A 112 -7.04 14.77 24.72
N ALA A 113 -8.27 14.34 25.01
CA ALA A 113 -9.15 13.71 24.03
C ALA A 113 -9.49 14.61 22.83
N VAL A 114 -9.63 15.92 23.05
CA VAL A 114 -9.90 16.89 21.98
C VAL A 114 -8.70 17.00 21.03
N GLY A 115 -7.48 17.14 21.57
CA GLY A 115 -6.27 17.18 20.76
C GLY A 115 -6.06 15.88 19.96
N TYR A 116 -6.33 14.74 20.60
CA TYR A 116 -6.26 13.44 19.93
C TYR A 116 -7.28 13.34 18.80
N GLY A 117 -8.53 13.76 19.03
CA GLY A 117 -9.58 13.79 18.01
C GLY A 117 -9.22 14.66 16.80
N LYS A 118 -8.59 15.82 17.01
CA LYS A 118 -8.09 16.67 15.92
C LYS A 118 -6.99 15.98 15.11
N ARG A 119 -6.01 15.36 15.78
CA ARG A 119 -4.94 14.60 15.12
C ARG A 119 -5.49 13.40 14.34
N TYR A 120 -6.45 12.69 14.91
CA TYR A 120 -7.14 11.59 14.26
C TYR A 120 -7.90 12.05 13.01
N GLY A 121 -8.69 13.12 13.12
CA GLY A 121 -9.43 13.69 12.01
C GLY A 121 -8.51 14.16 10.87
N ALA A 122 -7.41 14.84 11.21
CA ALA A 122 -6.40 15.27 10.23
C ALA A 122 -5.72 14.08 9.54
N ALA A 123 -5.26 13.07 10.31
CA ALA A 123 -4.62 11.88 9.76
C ALA A 123 -5.59 11.05 8.89
N PHE A 124 -6.86 10.94 9.29
CA PHE A 124 -7.89 10.31 8.47
C PHE A 124 -8.13 11.10 7.17
N GLY A 125 -8.22 12.44 7.26
CA GLY A 125 -8.36 13.32 6.11
C GLY A 125 -7.22 13.18 5.11
N ASP A 126 -5.98 13.10 5.61
CA ASP A 126 -4.79 12.87 4.78
C ASP A 126 -4.88 11.51 4.08
N GLN A 127 -5.14 10.43 4.82
CA GLN A 127 -5.24 9.08 4.26
C GLN A 127 -6.37 8.96 3.23
N LEU A 128 -7.54 9.50 3.54
CA LEU A 128 -8.73 9.47 2.70
C LEU A 128 -8.49 10.24 1.40
N SER A 129 -8.03 11.49 1.50
CA SER A 129 -7.78 12.35 0.33
C SER A 129 -6.66 11.80 -0.54
N ASN A 130 -5.55 11.33 0.05
CA ASN A 130 -4.45 10.70 -0.67
C ASN A 130 -4.93 9.46 -1.43
N SER A 131 -5.70 8.58 -0.78
CA SER A 131 -6.23 7.37 -1.42
C SER A 131 -7.23 7.71 -2.52
N PHE A 132 -8.10 8.69 -2.29
CA PHE A 132 -9.09 9.13 -3.28
C PHE A 132 -8.42 9.68 -4.54
N PHE A 133 -7.47 10.62 -4.37
CA PHE A 133 -6.80 11.23 -5.51
C PHE A 133 -5.99 10.21 -6.31
N ARG A 134 -5.24 9.33 -5.63
CA ARG A 134 -4.36 8.37 -6.28
C ARG A 134 -5.12 7.22 -6.94
N TYR A 135 -6.04 6.58 -6.22
CA TYR A 135 -6.66 5.34 -6.69
C TYR A 135 -7.96 5.53 -7.45
N SER A 136 -8.62 6.68 -7.29
CA SER A 136 -9.89 6.95 -7.96
C SER A 136 -9.77 8.12 -8.94
N PHE A 137 -9.53 9.33 -8.46
CA PHE A 137 -9.65 10.55 -9.28
C PHE A 137 -8.63 10.58 -10.42
N TYR A 138 -7.33 10.63 -10.11
CA TYR A 138 -6.30 10.70 -11.15
C TYR A 138 -6.14 9.39 -11.91
N ALA A 139 -6.27 8.23 -11.26
CA ALA A 139 -6.25 6.94 -11.94
C ALA A 139 -7.35 6.84 -13.03
N THR A 140 -8.54 7.40 -12.77
CA THR A 140 -9.64 7.41 -13.74
C THR A 140 -9.44 8.47 -14.82
N LEU A 141 -8.96 9.66 -14.44
CA LEU A 141 -8.75 10.79 -15.34
C LEU A 141 -7.62 10.50 -16.34
N LEU A 142 -6.49 9.98 -15.84
CA LEU A 142 -5.27 9.73 -16.61
C LEU A 142 -5.21 8.33 -17.21
N LYS A 143 -6.25 7.51 -16.96
CA LYS A 143 -6.34 6.13 -17.46
C LYS A 143 -5.14 5.29 -17.01
N GLU A 144 -4.81 5.39 -15.72
CA GLU A 144 -3.78 4.60 -15.05
C GLU A 144 -4.42 3.51 -14.20
N ASP A 145 -3.80 2.33 -14.15
CA ASP A 145 -4.23 1.26 -13.26
C ASP A 145 -3.59 1.45 -11.87
N PRO A 146 -4.41 1.65 -10.81
CA PRO A 146 -3.90 1.89 -9.47
C PRO A 146 -3.36 0.65 -8.76
N ARG A 147 -3.49 -0.55 -9.35
CA ARG A 147 -3.05 -1.80 -8.72
C ARG A 147 -1.54 -1.98 -8.76
N TYR A 148 -1.02 -2.61 -7.71
CA TYR A 148 0.32 -3.17 -7.66
C TYR A 148 0.35 -4.55 -8.33
N PHE A 149 1.04 -4.65 -9.46
CA PHE A 149 1.23 -5.90 -10.20
C PHE A 149 2.46 -6.64 -9.66
N ARG A 150 2.21 -7.66 -8.82
CA ARG A 150 3.27 -8.39 -8.12
C ARG A 150 4.12 -9.22 -9.08
N MET A 151 5.45 -9.09 -8.96
CA MET A 151 6.39 -9.89 -9.75
C MET A 151 6.50 -11.31 -9.20
N GLY A 152 6.69 -11.44 -7.89
CA GLY A 152 6.58 -12.70 -7.13
C GLY A 152 7.64 -13.78 -7.40
N ARG A 153 8.47 -13.62 -8.43
CA ARG A 153 9.55 -14.55 -8.80
C ARG A 153 10.83 -13.80 -9.14
N GLY A 154 11.97 -14.51 -9.08
CA GLY A 154 13.29 -13.98 -9.39
C GLY A 154 14.08 -13.48 -8.17
N PRO A 155 15.30 -12.95 -8.39
CA PRO A 155 16.21 -12.58 -7.32
C PRO A 155 15.65 -11.49 -6.39
N VAL A 156 15.91 -11.59 -5.08
CA VAL A 156 15.41 -10.66 -4.06
C VAL A 156 15.76 -9.21 -4.39
N LYS A 157 17.01 -8.92 -4.81
CA LYS A 157 17.45 -7.57 -5.19
C LYS A 157 16.64 -7.00 -6.36
N HIS A 158 16.33 -7.83 -7.36
CA HIS A 158 15.55 -7.40 -8.51
C HIS A 158 14.11 -7.05 -8.11
N ARG A 159 13.49 -7.89 -7.29
CA ARG A 159 12.13 -7.68 -6.77
C ARG A 159 12.05 -6.46 -5.85
N PHE A 160 13.08 -6.23 -5.04
CA PHE A 160 13.20 -5.04 -4.19
C PHE A 160 13.22 -3.76 -5.01
N VAL A 161 14.10 -3.67 -6.02
CA VAL A 161 14.16 -2.51 -6.93
C VAL A 161 12.86 -2.38 -7.73
N TYR A 162 12.28 -3.49 -8.18
CA TYR A 162 11.01 -3.50 -8.89
C TYR A 162 9.88 -2.88 -8.05
N ALA A 163 9.79 -3.26 -6.78
CA ALA A 163 8.77 -2.80 -5.85
C ALA A 163 8.87 -1.30 -5.56
N LEU A 164 10.08 -0.80 -5.32
CA LEU A 164 10.31 0.64 -5.17
C LEU A 164 9.91 1.42 -6.43
N LYS A 165 10.24 0.89 -7.62
CA LYS A 165 9.89 1.52 -8.89
C LYS A 165 8.39 1.57 -9.18
N ARG A 166 7.57 0.70 -8.57
CA ARG A 166 6.11 0.69 -8.85
C ARG A 166 5.39 1.91 -8.31
N GLU A 167 5.96 2.61 -7.34
CA GLU A 167 5.42 3.90 -6.91
C GLU A 167 5.45 4.93 -8.05
N PHE A 168 6.48 4.88 -8.89
CA PHE A 168 6.70 5.84 -9.96
C PHE A 168 6.32 5.33 -11.35
N ILE A 169 6.05 4.03 -11.50
CA ILE A 169 5.74 3.42 -12.79
C ILE A 169 4.53 2.49 -12.65
N CYS A 170 3.43 2.83 -13.31
CA CYS A 170 2.17 2.09 -13.31
C CYS A 170 1.88 1.44 -14.67
N HIS A 171 0.86 0.57 -14.69
CA HIS A 171 0.23 0.14 -15.95
C HIS A 171 -0.81 1.18 -16.38
N THR A 172 -1.08 1.25 -17.68
CA THR A 172 -2.11 2.14 -18.25
C THR A 172 -3.32 1.33 -18.73
N ASP A 173 -4.49 1.95 -18.79
CA ASP A 173 -5.71 1.28 -19.26
C ASP A 173 -5.66 0.94 -20.76
N LYS A 174 -4.74 1.54 -21.51
CA LYS A 174 -4.52 1.24 -22.94
C LYS A 174 -3.53 0.09 -23.16
N GLY A 175 -2.98 -0.47 -22.09
CA GLY A 175 -1.86 -1.40 -22.14
C GLY A 175 -0.52 -0.68 -22.18
N GLY A 176 0.50 -1.29 -21.57
CA GLY A 176 1.84 -0.72 -21.43
C GLY A 176 2.08 -0.11 -20.05
N ARG A 177 3.16 0.67 -19.94
CA ARG A 177 3.63 1.28 -18.69
C ARG A 177 3.95 2.75 -18.89
N SER A 178 3.64 3.56 -17.89
CA SER A 178 3.92 5.00 -17.87
C SER A 178 4.48 5.40 -16.51
N PHE A 179 5.03 6.62 -16.42
CA PHE A 179 5.20 7.27 -15.12
C PHE A 179 3.83 7.38 -14.43
N SER A 180 3.77 7.11 -13.12
CA SER A 180 2.52 7.17 -12.35
C SER A 180 2.21 8.61 -11.95
N TRP A 181 1.53 9.31 -12.85
CA TRP A 181 1.05 10.65 -12.57
C TRP A 181 -0.03 10.66 -11.51
N ALA A 182 -0.82 9.59 -11.39
CA ALA A 182 -1.83 9.49 -10.34
C ALA A 182 -1.21 9.50 -8.94
N ASN A 183 -0.08 8.81 -8.74
CA ASN A 183 0.63 8.84 -7.46
C ASN A 183 1.26 10.21 -7.19
N ALA A 184 1.96 10.78 -8.18
CA ALA A 184 2.63 12.06 -8.03
C ALA A 184 1.66 13.22 -7.77
N LEU A 185 0.64 13.38 -8.63
CA LEU A 185 -0.37 14.43 -8.48
C LEU A 185 -1.28 14.17 -7.29
N GLY A 186 -1.59 12.91 -6.98
CA GLY A 186 -2.40 12.59 -5.82
C GLY A 186 -1.73 12.91 -4.49
N ALA A 187 -0.41 12.66 -4.39
CA ALA A 187 0.39 13.05 -3.23
C ALA A 187 0.46 14.59 -3.08
N LEU A 188 0.63 15.32 -4.18
CA LEU A 188 0.64 16.78 -4.16
C LEU A 188 -0.72 17.38 -3.80
N SER A 189 -1.81 16.90 -4.42
CA SER A 189 -3.17 17.40 -4.19
C SER A 189 -3.68 17.09 -2.79
N SER A 190 -3.35 15.91 -2.25
CA SER A 190 -3.66 15.59 -0.84
C SER A 190 -2.87 16.48 0.12
N GLY A 191 -1.56 16.62 -0.07
CA GLY A 191 -0.73 17.51 0.76
C GLY A 191 -1.12 18.99 0.66
N ALA A 192 -1.69 19.42 -0.48
CA ALA A 192 -2.25 20.75 -0.64
C ALA A 192 -3.58 20.90 0.12
N LEU A 193 -4.46 19.89 0.01
CA LEU A 193 -5.73 19.84 0.73
C LEU A 193 -5.55 19.80 2.25
N SER A 194 -4.47 19.17 2.75
CA SER A 194 -4.09 19.20 4.16
C SER A 194 -4.04 20.61 4.74
N ASN A 195 -3.66 21.61 3.94
CA ASN A 195 -3.61 23.00 4.40
C ASN A 195 -4.99 23.55 4.81
N ALA A 196 -6.10 22.93 4.39
CA ALA A 196 -7.44 23.38 4.77
C ALA A 196 -7.81 23.04 6.23
N TYR A 197 -7.17 22.03 6.84
CA TYR A 197 -7.55 21.53 8.17
C TYR A 197 -6.40 21.39 9.18
N TYR A 198 -5.13 21.49 8.78
CA TYR A 198 -4.01 21.61 9.72
C TYR A 198 -3.97 23.00 10.41
N PRO A 199 -3.32 23.18 11.57
CA PRO A 199 -3.12 24.50 12.18
C PRO A 199 -2.34 25.45 11.26
N GLU A 200 -2.51 26.76 11.40
CA GLU A 200 -1.94 27.76 10.47
C GLU A 200 -0.42 27.64 10.32
N GLN A 201 0.30 27.41 11.42
CA GLN A 201 1.75 27.23 11.42
C GLN A 201 2.23 25.95 10.70
N ASP A 202 1.33 25.00 10.47
CA ASP A 202 1.59 23.71 9.82
C ASP A 202 1.05 23.64 8.38
N ARG A 203 0.79 24.81 7.78
CA ARG A 203 0.36 24.97 6.38
C ARG A 203 1.47 25.54 5.51
N GLY A 204 1.33 25.36 4.21
CA GLY A 204 2.12 26.07 3.20
C GLY A 204 2.85 25.14 2.24
N VAL A 205 3.39 25.73 1.17
CA VAL A 205 3.93 24.99 0.01
C VAL A 205 5.06 24.04 0.41
N GLY A 206 5.98 24.48 1.28
CA GLY A 206 7.08 23.61 1.75
C GLY A 206 6.59 22.37 2.50
N LEU A 207 5.57 22.53 3.35
CA LEU A 207 4.99 21.42 4.10
C LEU A 207 4.14 20.52 3.20
N THR A 208 3.44 21.08 2.21
CA THR A 208 2.77 20.31 1.15
C THR A 208 3.75 19.43 0.39
N MET A 209 4.89 19.97 -0.04
CA MET A 209 5.93 19.19 -0.73
C MET A 209 6.51 18.10 0.18
N GLY A 210 6.74 18.40 1.46
CA GLY A 210 7.20 17.42 2.45
C GLY A 210 6.21 16.27 2.65
N ARG A 211 4.91 16.59 2.80
CA ARG A 211 3.83 15.59 2.90
C ARG A 211 3.71 14.74 1.63
N ALA A 212 3.81 15.36 0.45
CA ALA A 212 3.78 14.64 -0.81
C ALA A 212 4.97 13.66 -0.93
N GLY A 213 6.18 14.11 -0.58
CA GLY A 213 7.37 13.24 -0.56
C GLY A 213 7.22 12.07 0.41
N LEU A 214 6.66 12.31 1.60
CA LEU A 214 6.37 11.27 2.58
C LEU A 214 5.31 10.27 2.07
N ALA A 215 4.25 10.75 1.40
CA ALA A 215 3.23 9.88 0.80
C ALA A 215 3.80 8.98 -0.30
N LEU A 216 4.73 9.48 -1.11
CA LEU A 216 5.45 8.67 -2.12
C LEU A 216 6.38 7.64 -1.47
N LEU A 217 7.06 8.02 -0.38
CA LEU A 217 7.89 7.12 0.40
C LEU A 217 7.06 5.97 0.99
N PHE A 218 5.90 6.28 1.59
CA PHE A 218 4.99 5.26 2.10
C PHE A 218 4.43 4.37 0.99
N GLY A 219 4.12 4.92 -0.19
CA GLY A 219 3.70 4.13 -1.34
C GLY A 219 4.79 3.13 -1.79
N SER A 220 6.06 3.56 -1.82
CA SER A 220 7.21 2.68 -2.09
C SER A 220 7.36 1.57 -1.04
N ALA A 221 7.22 1.90 0.24
CA ALA A 221 7.23 0.92 1.32
C ALA A 221 6.05 -0.07 1.23
N GLY A 222 4.85 0.42 0.91
CA GLY A 222 3.67 -0.41 0.64
C GLY A 222 3.90 -1.37 -0.52
N GLY A 223 4.58 -0.92 -1.58
CA GLY A 223 5.01 -1.78 -2.69
C GLY A 223 5.91 -2.93 -2.24
N LEU A 224 6.85 -2.69 -1.32
CA LEU A 224 7.70 -3.74 -0.74
C LEU A 224 6.88 -4.76 0.06
N VAL A 225 5.95 -4.28 0.91
CA VAL A 225 5.03 -5.15 1.64
C VAL A 225 4.23 -6.00 0.66
N ASN A 226 3.65 -5.39 -0.38
CA ASN A 226 2.86 -6.10 -1.38
C ASN A 226 3.65 -7.18 -2.12
N GLU A 227 4.93 -6.92 -2.44
CA GLU A 227 5.82 -7.83 -3.16
C GLU A 227 6.23 -9.03 -2.30
N PHE A 228 6.67 -8.80 -1.07
CA PHE A 228 7.33 -9.80 -0.22
C PHE A 228 6.40 -10.45 0.81
N TRP A 229 5.25 -9.85 1.14
CA TRP A 229 4.31 -10.42 2.11
C TRP A 229 3.97 -11.90 1.85
N PRO A 230 3.63 -12.33 0.62
CA PRO A 230 3.28 -13.73 0.36
C PRO A 230 4.42 -14.72 0.62
N ASP A 231 5.67 -14.27 0.55
CA ASP A 231 6.82 -15.13 0.78
C ASP A 231 7.06 -15.31 2.29
N ILE A 232 6.79 -14.26 3.06
CA ILE A 232 6.87 -14.28 4.52
C ILE A 232 5.75 -15.17 5.09
N SER A 233 4.53 -15.05 4.57
CA SER A 233 3.35 -15.74 5.11
C SER A 233 3.28 -17.23 4.77
N ARG A 234 4.09 -17.73 3.82
CA ARG A 234 4.09 -19.13 3.36
C ARG A 234 5.05 -20.04 4.13
N LYS A 235 5.79 -19.54 5.13
CA LYS A 235 6.64 -20.39 5.98
C LYS A 235 5.76 -21.21 6.96
N PRO A 236 5.74 -22.56 6.90
CA PRO A 236 5.03 -23.36 7.89
C PRO A 236 5.76 -23.33 9.24
N HIS A 237 4.99 -23.25 10.34
CA HIS A 237 5.46 -23.61 11.68
C HIS A 237 5.75 -25.13 11.69
N HIS A 238 7.01 -25.53 11.56
CA HIS A 238 7.41 -26.88 11.95
C HIS A 238 7.48 -26.91 13.48
N SER A 239 6.46 -27.49 14.12
CA SER A 239 6.55 -27.89 15.51
C SER A 239 7.50 -29.09 15.60
N HIS A 240 8.62 -28.94 16.30
CA HIS A 240 9.48 -30.06 16.66
C HIS A 240 8.75 -30.93 17.68
N ASN A 241 8.06 -31.98 17.21
CA ASN A 241 7.60 -33.05 18.08
C ASN A 241 8.77 -34.04 18.25
N ASN A 242 9.62 -33.81 19.26
CA ASN A 242 10.63 -34.78 19.68
C ASN A 242 9.95 -35.84 20.57
N GLY A 243 9.33 -36.85 19.95
CA GLY A 243 9.01 -38.10 20.64
C GLY A 243 10.26 -38.98 20.74
N PRO A 244 10.55 -39.61 21.89
CA PRO A 244 11.75 -40.41 22.07
C PRO A 244 11.69 -41.71 21.23
N PRO A 245 12.85 -42.25 20.80
CA PRO A 245 12.90 -43.47 20.02
C PRO A 245 12.49 -44.68 20.86
N GLN A 246 11.68 -45.57 20.29
CA GLN A 246 11.55 -46.97 20.69
C GLN A 246 12.24 -47.84 19.65
#